data_AF-A0A5N9HPM0-F1
#
_entry.id   AF-A0A5N9HPM0-F1
#
_cell.length_a   1.000
_cell.length_b   1.000
_cell.length_c   1.000
_cell.angle_alpha   90.00
_cell.angle_beta   90.00
_cell.angle_gamma   90.00
#
_symmetry.space_group_name_H-M   'P 1'
#
loop_
_entity.id
_entity.type
_entity.pdbx_description
1 polymer ?
#
loop_
_entity_poly.entity_id
_entity_poly.type
_entity_poly.pdbx_seq_one_letter_code
_entity_poly.pdbx_strand_id
1 'polypeptide(L)'
;EPDMGPTVLLPGSHRRTASPESMVTLVNLRGQKFSIVKAGSVLLTHFDIWHAATGNKSDRVRYMIKFPFSRTGENAEPSWDHRSSNIASVRQRLDGEHPSLLSRNEYETDHTLRVRTWNNIAGSAVMQLKSGEHLGGPWPESGGATTASRRRRDMPQLG
;
A
#
# COMPACT_ATOMS: atom_id res chain seq x y z
N GLU A 1 -8.10 3.86 -27.67
CA GLU A 1 -7.78 2.58 -28.33
C GLU A 1 -6.81 1.72 -27.51
N PRO A 2 -7.10 0.42 -27.32
CA PRO A 2 -6.27 -0.51 -26.53
C PRO A 2 -4.91 -0.88 -27.16
N ASP A 3 -4.77 -0.73 -28.48
CA ASP A 3 -3.61 -1.11 -29.29
C ASP A 3 -2.48 -0.05 -29.33
N MET A 4 -2.76 1.17 -28.84
CA MET A 4 -1.83 2.31 -28.77
C MET A 4 -0.74 2.16 -27.67
N GLY A 5 -0.58 0.95 -27.11
CA GLY A 5 0.39 0.63 -26.06
C GLY A 5 0.14 1.29 -24.69
N PRO A 6 -1.10 1.37 -24.18
CA PRO A 6 -1.42 2.09 -22.94
C PRO A 6 -0.52 1.71 -21.76
N THR A 7 -0.35 2.62 -20.80
CA THR A 7 0.30 2.29 -19.53
C THR A 7 -0.56 1.27 -18.79
N VAL A 8 0.06 0.20 -18.30
CA VAL A 8 -0.60 -0.77 -17.42
C VAL A 8 -0.23 -0.48 -15.97
N LEU A 9 -1.20 -0.58 -15.07
CA LEU A 9 -1.07 -0.32 -13.65
C LEU A 9 -1.48 -1.56 -12.87
N LEU A 10 -0.88 -1.77 -11.70
CA LEU A 10 -1.39 -2.74 -10.73
C LEU A 10 -1.91 -1.99 -9.49
N PRO A 11 -3.24 -1.81 -9.36
CA PRO A 11 -3.82 -1.12 -8.20
C PRO A 11 -3.38 -1.75 -6.87
N GLY A 12 -2.99 -0.90 -5.90
CA GLY A 12 -2.54 -1.33 -4.57
C GLY A 12 -1.10 -1.83 -4.47
N SER A 13 -0.38 -1.98 -5.59
CA SER A 13 1.01 -2.47 -5.61
C SER A 13 2.03 -1.59 -4.86
N HIS A 14 1.77 -0.29 -4.73
CA HIS A 14 2.61 0.64 -3.95
C HIS A 14 2.70 0.29 -2.45
N ARG A 15 1.85 -0.63 -1.96
CA ARG A 15 1.89 -1.16 -0.59
C ARG A 15 2.70 -2.46 -0.49
N ARG A 16 3.37 -2.88 -1.57
CA ARG A 16 4.18 -4.09 -1.61
C ARG A 16 5.62 -3.72 -1.87
N THR A 17 6.50 -4.24 -1.03
CA THR A 17 7.94 -4.11 -1.26
C THR A 17 8.39 -5.24 -2.18
N ALA A 18 9.02 -4.88 -3.29
CA ALA A 18 9.73 -5.80 -4.16
C ALA A 18 11.16 -5.30 -4.29
N SER A 19 12.14 -6.20 -4.29
CA SER A 19 13.52 -5.79 -4.56
C SER A 19 13.63 -5.35 -6.03
N PRO A 20 14.47 -4.37 -6.37
CA PRO A 20 14.66 -3.94 -7.76
C PRO A 20 14.97 -5.10 -8.71
N GLU A 21 15.75 -6.08 -8.24
CA GLU A 21 16.13 -7.28 -8.99
C GLU A 21 14.94 -8.22 -9.24
N SER A 22 13.98 -8.26 -8.33
CA SER A 22 12.75 -9.03 -8.52
C SER A 22 11.75 -8.31 -9.44
N MET A 23 11.79 -6.97 -9.50
CA MET A 23 10.81 -6.21 -10.30
C MET A 23 10.87 -6.52 -11.80
N VAL A 24 12.04 -6.88 -12.33
CA VAL A 24 12.19 -7.22 -13.76
C VAL A 24 11.46 -8.52 -14.13
N THR A 25 11.20 -9.40 -13.16
CA THR A 25 10.47 -10.67 -13.37
C THR A 25 8.99 -10.55 -13.03
N LEU A 26 8.58 -9.47 -12.36
CA LEU A 26 7.19 -9.15 -12.04
C LEU A 26 6.45 -8.61 -13.27
N VAL A 27 6.27 -9.49 -14.25
CA VAL A 27 5.47 -9.28 -15.45
C VAL A 27 4.17 -10.10 -15.37
N ASN A 28 3.13 -9.71 -16.10
CA ASN A 28 1.89 -10.49 -16.23
C ASN A 28 1.17 -10.80 -14.90
N LEU A 29 1.29 -9.92 -13.91
CA LEU A 29 0.57 -9.99 -12.65
C LEU A 29 -0.96 -9.95 -12.82
N ARG A 30 -1.68 -10.75 -12.05
CA ARG A 30 -3.15 -10.75 -12.02
C ARG A 30 -3.66 -9.42 -11.45
N GLY A 31 -4.72 -8.87 -12.06
CA GLY A 31 -5.37 -7.64 -11.59
C GLY A 31 -4.85 -6.34 -12.21
N GLN A 32 -3.93 -6.45 -13.17
CA GLN A 32 -3.50 -5.33 -14.00
C GLN A 32 -4.66 -4.59 -14.67
N LYS A 33 -4.56 -3.27 -14.75
CA LYS A 33 -5.52 -2.36 -15.39
C LYS A 33 -4.82 -1.51 -16.43
N PHE A 34 -5.37 -1.48 -17.64
CA PHE A 34 -4.84 -0.68 -18.74
C PHE A 34 -5.43 0.73 -18.70
N SER A 35 -4.58 1.76 -18.77
CA SER A 35 -4.98 3.17 -18.80
C SER A 35 -5.43 3.59 -20.20
N ILE A 36 -6.56 3.06 -20.66
CA ILE A 36 -7.13 3.43 -21.96
C ILE A 36 -7.92 4.72 -21.77
N VAL A 37 -7.32 5.83 -22.17
CA VAL A 37 -7.85 7.18 -21.94
C VAL A 37 -7.85 8.00 -23.22
N LYS A 38 -8.65 9.08 -23.24
CA LYS A 38 -8.67 10.05 -24.34
C LYS A 38 -7.50 11.02 -24.24
N ALA A 39 -7.09 11.62 -25.36
CA ALA A 39 -6.12 12.71 -25.34
C ALA A 39 -6.56 13.84 -24.39
N GLY A 40 -5.62 14.44 -23.67
CA GLY A 40 -5.89 15.43 -22.61
C GLY A 40 -6.28 14.84 -21.25
N SER A 41 -6.43 13.52 -21.13
CA SER A 41 -6.68 12.89 -19.82
C SER A 41 -5.41 12.90 -18.96
N VAL A 42 -5.59 13.07 -17.65
CA VAL A 42 -4.51 13.00 -16.66
C VAL A 42 -4.69 11.74 -15.82
N LEU A 43 -3.60 11.00 -15.65
CA LEU A 43 -3.50 9.89 -14.73
C LEU A 43 -2.63 10.32 -13.53
N LEU A 44 -3.21 10.34 -12.34
CA LEU A 44 -2.49 10.58 -11.09
C LEU A 44 -2.30 9.26 -10.35
N THR A 45 -1.06 8.94 -9.99
CA THR A 45 -0.72 7.71 -9.28
C THR A 45 0.25 7.97 -8.13
N HIS A 46 0.27 7.07 -7.15
CA HIS A 46 1.37 7.00 -6.21
C HIS A 46 2.69 6.74 -6.96
N PHE A 47 3.79 7.33 -6.48
CA PHE A 47 5.10 7.24 -7.14
C PHE A 47 5.57 5.78 -7.29
N ASP A 48 5.45 5.00 -6.22
CA ASP A 48 5.85 3.58 -6.17
C ASP A 48 4.81 2.59 -6.71
N ILE A 49 3.77 3.03 -7.43
CA ILE A 49 2.85 2.06 -8.03
C ILE A 49 3.60 1.24 -9.09
N TRP A 50 3.41 -0.08 -9.09
CA TRP A 50 3.84 -0.89 -10.23
C TRP A 50 3.09 -0.42 -11.47
N HIS A 51 3.87 -0.10 -12.50
CA HIS A 51 3.37 0.32 -13.79
C HIS A 51 4.34 -0.15 -14.88
N ALA A 52 3.82 -0.44 -16.06
CA ALA A 52 4.62 -0.79 -17.22
C ALA A 52 4.08 -0.17 -18.50
N ALA A 53 4.96 0.06 -19.47
CA ALA A 53 4.55 0.37 -20.83
C ALA A 53 4.13 -0.94 -21.53
N THR A 54 3.15 -0.84 -22.43
CA THR A 54 2.77 -1.96 -23.29
C THR A 54 3.11 -1.64 -24.75
N GLY A 55 3.25 -2.68 -25.58
CA GLY A 55 3.61 -2.50 -26.98
C GLY A 55 2.55 -1.73 -27.76
N ASN A 56 2.97 -0.70 -28.50
CA ASN A 56 2.11 -0.01 -29.45
C ASN A 56 2.09 -0.81 -30.77
N LYS A 57 0.90 -1.31 -31.13
CA LYS A 57 0.66 -2.10 -32.35
C LYS A 57 -0.13 -1.33 -33.40
N SER A 58 -0.46 -0.06 -33.13
CA SER A 58 -1.14 0.82 -34.06
C SER A 58 -0.16 1.45 -35.07
N ASP A 59 -0.71 2.14 -36.05
CA ASP A 59 -0.01 3.00 -37.02
C ASP A 59 0.24 4.44 -36.52
N ARG A 60 -0.08 4.73 -35.25
CA ARG A 60 -0.03 6.07 -34.67
C ARG A 60 1.00 6.18 -33.56
N VAL A 61 1.66 7.33 -33.48
CA VAL A 61 2.58 7.65 -32.38
C VAL A 61 1.79 8.05 -31.12
N ARG A 62 2.14 7.48 -29.96
CA ARG A 62 1.60 7.89 -28.66
C ARG A 62 2.58 8.83 -27.95
N TYR A 63 2.11 10.02 -27.59
CA TYR A 63 2.83 10.96 -26.74
C TYR A 63 2.27 10.95 -25.31
N MET A 64 3.15 11.09 -24.33
CA MET A 64 2.81 11.23 -22.91
C MET A 64 3.88 12.10 -22.25
N ILE A 65 3.46 12.95 -21.31
CA ILE A 65 4.35 13.74 -20.47
C ILE A 65 4.20 13.26 -19.03
N LYS A 66 5.31 13.04 -18.34
CA LYS A 66 5.33 12.60 -16.93
C LYS A 66 5.90 13.70 -16.07
N PHE A 67 5.16 14.10 -15.05
CA PHE A 67 5.60 15.04 -14.03
C PHE A 67 5.70 14.30 -12.69
N PRO A 68 6.90 14.16 -12.09
CA PRO A 68 7.01 13.71 -10.71
C PRO A 68 6.62 14.87 -9.78
N PHE A 69 5.81 14.56 -8.77
CA PHE A 69 5.48 15.50 -7.71
C PHE A 69 6.06 14.98 -6.39
N SER A 70 6.70 15.87 -5.65
CA SER A 70 7.16 15.62 -4.29
C SER A 70 6.39 16.50 -3.33
N ARG A 71 5.97 15.91 -2.22
CA ARG A 71 5.35 16.64 -1.12
C ARG A 71 6.40 17.58 -0.50
N THR A 72 6.06 18.86 -0.36
CA THR A 72 6.93 19.87 0.26
C THR A 72 6.60 20.14 1.72
N GLY A 73 5.46 19.66 2.21
CA GLY A 73 5.03 19.77 3.60
C GLY A 73 3.81 18.89 3.90
N GLU A 74 3.53 18.66 5.17
CA GLU A 74 2.37 17.89 5.60
C GLU A 74 1.08 18.68 5.48
N ASN A 75 -0.03 17.97 5.23
CA ASN A 75 -1.36 18.57 5.19
C ASN A 75 -1.86 18.77 6.62
N ALA A 76 -2.23 20.01 7.00
CA ALA A 76 -2.91 20.25 8.28
C ALA A 76 -4.34 19.68 8.30
N GLU A 77 -5.02 19.73 7.15
CA GLU A 77 -6.38 19.24 6.92
C GLU A 77 -6.50 18.65 5.51
N PRO A 78 -7.53 17.84 5.20
CA PRO A 78 -7.74 17.34 3.85
C PRO A 78 -7.86 18.48 2.83
N SER A 79 -7.03 18.46 1.79
CA SER A 79 -7.02 19.48 0.72
C SER A 79 -8.02 19.19 -0.43
N TRP A 80 -8.93 18.24 -0.23
CA TRP A 80 -9.88 17.73 -1.21
C TRP A 80 -11.29 17.70 -0.60
N ASP A 81 -12.33 17.37 -1.39
CA ASP A 81 -13.74 17.28 -0.93
C ASP A 81 -13.93 16.11 0.07
N HIS A 82 -13.40 16.29 1.27
CA HIS A 82 -13.46 15.37 2.38
C HIS A 82 -14.63 15.75 3.29
N ARG A 83 -15.59 14.83 3.44
CA ARG A 83 -16.71 14.98 4.38
C ARG A 83 -16.47 14.10 5.60
N SER A 84 -16.39 14.70 6.78
CA SER A 84 -16.23 13.98 8.04
C SER A 84 -17.32 12.93 8.27
N SER A 85 -18.53 13.15 7.76
CA SER A 85 -19.63 12.18 7.77
C SER A 85 -19.30 10.85 7.08
N ASN A 86 -18.34 10.84 6.14
CA ASN A 86 -17.96 9.65 5.40
C ASN A 86 -16.89 8.82 6.13
N ILE A 87 -16.31 9.32 7.23
CA ILE A 87 -15.15 8.68 7.85
C ILE A 87 -15.46 7.25 8.34
N ALA A 88 -16.67 7.00 8.84
CA ALA A 88 -17.10 5.69 9.29
C ALA A 88 -17.22 4.68 8.13
N SER A 89 -17.76 5.10 6.98
CA SER A 89 -17.89 4.23 5.81
C SER A 89 -16.53 3.97 5.16
N VAL A 90 -15.66 4.99 5.09
CA VAL A 90 -14.27 4.81 4.64
C VAL A 90 -13.54 3.82 5.54
N ARG A 91 -13.71 3.94 6.87
CA ARG A 91 -13.12 3.00 7.83
C ARG A 91 -13.60 1.57 7.59
N GLN A 92 -14.91 1.36 7.46
CA GLN A 92 -15.49 0.05 7.18
C GLN A 92 -14.91 -0.57 5.91
N ARG A 93 -14.72 0.24 4.86
CA ARG A 93 -14.13 -0.23 3.60
C ARG A 93 -12.64 -0.56 3.74
N LEU A 94 -11.88 0.24 4.47
CA LEU A 94 -10.46 -0.03 4.74
C LEU A 94 -10.26 -1.32 5.54
N ASP A 95 -11.17 -1.62 6.47
CA ASP A 95 -11.15 -2.82 7.30
C ASP A 95 -11.69 -4.06 6.57
N GLY A 96 -12.73 -3.90 5.74
CA GLY A 96 -13.45 -5.01 5.11
C GLY A 96 -13.01 -5.38 3.70
N GLU A 97 -12.53 -4.42 2.88
CA GLU A 97 -12.19 -4.66 1.48
C GLU A 97 -10.78 -5.24 1.31
N HIS A 98 -10.55 -6.46 1.80
CA HIS A 98 -9.24 -7.12 1.72
C HIS A 98 -9.27 -8.38 0.84
N PRO A 99 -8.20 -8.70 0.07
CA PRO A 99 -8.11 -9.97 -0.64
C PRO A 99 -8.22 -11.16 0.33
N SER A 100 -9.19 -12.05 0.14
CA SER A 100 -9.42 -13.22 1.00
C SER A 100 -8.28 -14.27 1.00
N LEU A 101 -7.24 -14.04 0.21
CA LEU A 101 -6.14 -14.98 -0.04
C LEU A 101 -4.87 -14.73 0.79
N LEU A 102 -4.78 -13.64 1.55
CA LEU A 102 -3.59 -13.42 2.37
C LEU A 102 -3.66 -14.18 3.69
N SER A 103 -2.50 -14.63 4.17
CA SER A 103 -2.36 -15.10 5.55
C SER A 103 -2.68 -13.98 6.54
N ARG A 104 -2.98 -14.34 7.79
CA ARG A 104 -3.34 -13.37 8.84
C ARG A 104 -2.25 -12.31 9.08
N ASN A 105 -0.97 -12.69 9.04
CA ASN A 105 0.13 -11.73 9.22
C ASN A 105 0.25 -10.75 8.05
N GLU A 106 0.02 -11.22 6.83
CA GLU A 106 0.00 -10.38 5.63
C GLU A 106 -1.22 -9.44 5.62
N TYR A 107 -2.35 -9.89 6.16
CA TYR A 107 -3.54 -9.04 6.38
C TYR A 107 -3.22 -7.85 7.28
N GLU A 108 -2.64 -8.09 8.47
CA GLU A 108 -2.32 -7.01 9.42
C GLU A 108 -1.31 -6.01 8.81
N THR A 109 -0.37 -6.53 8.01
CA THR A 109 0.61 -5.71 7.30
C THR A 109 -0.05 -4.88 6.20
N ASP A 110 -0.87 -5.47 5.32
CA ASP A 110 -1.59 -4.73 4.27
C ASP A 110 -2.49 -3.68 4.91
N HIS A 111 -3.29 -4.05 5.92
CA HIS A 111 -4.17 -3.16 6.67
C HIS A 111 -3.44 -1.95 7.22
N THR A 112 -2.32 -2.17 7.90
CA THR A 112 -1.45 -1.10 8.42
C THR A 112 -1.02 -0.15 7.29
N LEU A 113 -0.59 -0.69 6.16
CA LEU A 113 -0.16 0.11 5.01
C LEU A 113 -1.32 0.86 4.35
N ARG A 114 -2.55 0.33 4.36
CA ARG A 114 -3.74 1.07 3.86
C ARG A 114 -4.03 2.29 4.70
N VAL A 115 -4.05 2.13 6.02
CA VAL A 115 -4.31 3.24 6.95
C VAL A 115 -3.20 4.29 6.85
N ARG A 116 -1.93 3.87 6.74
CA ARG A 116 -0.81 4.79 6.47
C ARG A 116 -0.99 5.56 5.17
N THR A 117 -1.41 4.88 4.10
CA THR A 117 -1.67 5.53 2.80
C THR A 117 -2.77 6.59 2.91
N TRP A 118 -3.86 6.30 3.64
CA TRP A 118 -4.90 7.29 3.93
C TRP A 118 -4.36 8.47 4.74
N ASN A 119 -3.63 8.18 5.82
CA ASN A 119 -3.11 9.19 6.74
C ASN A 119 -2.14 10.16 6.05
N ASN A 120 -1.42 9.72 5.02
CA ASN A 120 -0.55 10.59 4.21
C ASN A 120 -1.32 11.74 3.54
N ILE A 121 -2.62 11.63 3.31
CA ILE A 121 -3.42 12.68 2.63
C ILE A 121 -4.54 13.26 3.50
N ALA A 122 -4.77 12.70 4.68
CA ALA A 122 -5.93 13.01 5.51
C ALA A 122 -5.73 14.23 6.42
N GLY A 123 -4.49 14.66 6.71
CA GLY A 123 -4.24 15.73 7.68
C GLY A 123 -4.95 15.46 9.02
N SER A 124 -5.73 16.42 9.50
CA SER A 124 -6.56 16.29 10.72
C SER A 124 -7.58 15.14 10.70
N ALA A 125 -7.93 14.58 9.54
CA ALA A 125 -8.79 13.40 9.41
C ALA A 125 -8.04 12.06 9.53
N VAL A 126 -6.89 12.07 10.20
CA VAL A 126 -6.05 10.90 10.46
C VAL A 126 -6.87 9.79 11.13
N MET A 127 -6.76 8.57 10.62
CA MET A 127 -7.34 7.40 11.25
C MET A 127 -6.32 6.77 12.19
N GLN A 128 -6.73 6.60 13.44
CA GLN A 128 -5.94 5.83 14.38
C GLN A 128 -5.90 4.36 13.94
N LEU A 129 -4.69 3.80 13.91
CA LEU A 129 -4.51 2.36 13.83
C LEU A 129 -4.98 1.79 15.16
N LYS A 130 -6.22 1.30 15.20
CA LYS A 130 -6.62 0.39 16.27
C LYS A 130 -5.97 -0.95 15.93
N SER A 131 -4.75 -1.16 16.43
CA SER A 131 -4.25 -2.51 16.65
C SER A 131 -5.35 -3.22 17.40
N GLY A 132 -6.02 -4.15 16.74
CA GLY A 132 -7.05 -4.90 17.41
C GLY A 132 -6.49 -5.49 18.70
N GLU A 133 -7.21 -5.31 19.80
CA GLU A 133 -7.09 -6.09 21.02
C GLU A 133 -7.37 -7.60 20.77
N HIS A 134 -7.41 -8.05 19.51
CA HIS A 134 -7.61 -9.41 19.05
C HIS A 134 -6.45 -10.35 19.44
N LEU A 135 -5.33 -9.78 19.90
CA LEU A 135 -4.15 -10.52 20.38
C LEU A 135 -3.91 -10.36 21.88
N GLY A 136 -4.78 -9.64 22.61
CA GLY A 136 -4.71 -9.47 24.06
C GLY A 136 -5.18 -10.69 24.85
N GLY A 137 -5.05 -11.90 24.29
CA GLY A 137 -5.15 -13.13 25.06
C GLY A 137 -3.88 -13.34 25.88
N PRO A 138 -3.93 -14.11 26.97
CA PRO A 138 -2.71 -14.55 27.63
C PRO A 138 -1.78 -15.20 26.60
N TRP A 139 -0.48 -14.93 26.72
CA TRP A 139 0.53 -15.64 25.94
C TRP A 139 0.27 -17.15 26.03
N PRO A 140 0.42 -17.92 24.94
CA PRO A 140 0.36 -19.36 25.04
C PRO A 140 1.35 -19.81 26.11
N GLU A 141 0.90 -20.58 27.10
CA GLU A 141 1.82 -21.23 28.02
C GLU A 141 2.73 -22.13 27.18
N SER A 142 3.98 -21.73 27.02
CA SER A 142 4.95 -22.52 26.29
C SER A 142 5.13 -23.82 27.06
N GLY A 143 4.62 -24.93 26.54
CA GLY A 143 4.90 -26.28 27.04
C GLY A 143 6.34 -26.72 26.77
N GLY A 144 7.32 -25.86 27.07
CA GLY A 144 8.71 -26.01 26.64
C GLY A 144 9.09 -24.97 25.58
N ALA A 145 10.37 -24.60 25.59
CA ALA A 145 10.95 -23.41 25.00
C ALA A 145 10.55 -23.10 23.54
N THR A 146 10.00 -21.91 23.31
CA THR A 146 10.21 -21.16 22.07
C THR A 146 11.36 -20.18 22.30
N THR A 147 12.56 -20.63 21.93
CA THR A 147 13.82 -19.92 22.14
C THR A 147 13.88 -18.63 21.32
N ALA A 148 13.73 -17.48 21.96
CA ALA A 148 14.33 -16.23 21.51
C ALA A 148 14.47 -15.21 22.66
N SER A 149 15.14 -15.59 23.76
CA SER A 149 15.82 -14.58 24.58
C SER A 149 17.21 -15.08 24.96
N ARG A 150 18.23 -14.57 24.26
CA ARG A 150 19.55 -14.43 24.85
C ARG A 150 19.39 -13.45 26.01
N ARG A 151 19.22 -13.95 27.24
CA ARG A 151 19.50 -13.14 28.42
C ARG A 151 20.98 -12.78 28.39
N ARG A 152 21.29 -11.48 28.31
CA ARG A 152 22.59 -10.94 28.71
C ARG A 152 22.88 -11.47 30.11
N ARG A 153 23.99 -12.16 30.27
CA ARG A 153 24.61 -12.40 31.57
C ARG A 153 25.33 -11.13 31.95
N ASP A 154 24.68 -10.27 32.73
CA ASP A 154 25.34 -9.25 33.54
C ASP A 154 24.61 -9.23 34.88
N MET A 155 25.08 -10.04 35.83
CA MET A 155 24.76 -9.90 37.26
C MET A 155 26.01 -9.33 37.95
N PRO A 156 25.87 -8.32 38.83
CA PRO A 156 27.00 -7.84 39.63
C PRO A 156 27.38 -8.90 40.66
N GLN A 157 28.67 -9.21 40.75
CA GLN A 157 29.22 -9.99 41.85
C GLN A 157 29.25 -9.12 43.11
N LEU A 158 28.46 -9.48 44.11
CA LEU A 158 28.54 -8.92 45.46
C LEU A 158 28.33 -10.07 46.46
N GLY A 159 29.36 -10.33 47.28
CA GLY A 159 29.37 -11.29 48.38
C GLY A 159 30.63 -12.15 48.39
#